data_AF-A0A1C6SRC4-F1
#
_entry.id   AF-A0A1C6SRC4-F1
#
_cell.length_a   1.000
_cell.length_b   1.000
_cell.length_c   1.000
_cell.angle_alpha   90.00
_cell.angle_beta   90.00
_cell.angle_gamma   90.00
#
_symmetry.space_group_name_H-M   'P 1'
#
loop_
_entity.id
_entity.type
_entity.pdbx_description
1 polymer ?
#
loop_
_entity_poly.entity_id
_entity_poly.type
_entity_poly.pdbx_seq_one_letter_code
_entity_poly.pdbx_strand_id
1 'polypeptide(L)'
;MMTHDPASPTGPRRYWLRIYDGRYEVLHHRQHLVTLDLDAPGIDGILDQHLQQLTRAALADNEPMDAPRLEVCDVATGAVVIDRAGM
;
A
#
# COMPACT_ATOMS: atom_id res chain seq x y z
N MET A 1 36.82 7.05 -8.98
CA MET A 1 36.01 5.91 -8.51
C MET A 1 34.56 6.35 -8.63
N MET A 2 33.84 5.82 -9.61
CA MET A 2 32.40 6.07 -9.75
C MET A 2 31.68 5.03 -8.91
N THR A 3 31.07 5.43 -7.81
CA THR A 3 30.10 4.61 -7.09
C THR A 3 28.89 4.48 -8.02
N HIS A 4 28.71 3.30 -8.58
CA HIS A 4 27.49 2.93 -9.27
C HIS A 4 26.41 2.81 -8.19
N ASP A 5 25.65 3.87 -7.98
CA ASP A 5 24.38 3.79 -7.26
C ASP A 5 23.46 2.95 -8.17
N PRO A 6 23.03 1.74 -7.77
CA PRO A 6 22.13 0.95 -8.59
C PRO A 6 20.80 1.69 -8.58
N ALA A 7 20.60 2.51 -9.61
CA ALA A 7 19.41 3.29 -9.87
C ALA A 7 18.19 2.59 -9.27
N SER A 8 17.64 3.14 -8.19
CA SER A 8 16.24 2.94 -7.84
C SER A 8 15.48 3.12 -9.15
N PRO A 9 14.79 2.11 -9.70
CA PRO A 9 13.97 2.32 -10.88
C PRO A 9 13.00 3.47 -10.62
N THR A 10 13.31 4.67 -11.12
CA THR A 10 12.43 5.84 -11.10
C THR A 10 11.33 5.55 -12.10
N GLY A 11 10.13 5.29 -11.58
CA GLY A 11 8.96 4.97 -12.38
C GLY A 11 8.06 3.94 -11.72
N PRO A 12 6.92 3.63 -12.37
CA PRO A 12 5.91 2.78 -11.79
C PRO A 12 6.42 1.36 -11.51
N ARG A 13 6.19 0.87 -10.29
CA ARG A 13 6.52 -0.49 -9.85
C ARG A 13 5.31 -1.17 -9.24
N ARG A 14 5.38 -2.49 -9.13
CA ARG A 14 4.31 -3.29 -8.54
C ARG A 14 4.47 -3.39 -7.02
N TYR A 15 3.37 -3.14 -6.33
CA TYR A 15 3.29 -3.22 -4.88
C TYR A 15 2.08 -4.05 -4.45
N TRP A 16 2.24 -4.77 -3.35
CA TRP A 16 1.13 -5.34 -2.61
C TRP A 16 0.55 -4.26 -1.71
N LEU A 17 -0.77 -4.08 -1.76
CA LEU A 17 -1.50 -3.31 -0.76
C LEU A 17 -2.07 -4.25 0.28
N ARG A 18 -1.86 -3.93 1.54
CA ARG A 18 -2.48 -4.61 2.68
C ARG A 18 -3.22 -3.59 3.50
N ILE A 19 -4.43 -3.95 3.93
CA ILE A 19 -5.22 -3.09 4.80
C ILE A 19 -5.29 -3.71 6.18
N TYR A 20 -5.18 -2.86 7.19
CA TYR A 20 -5.20 -3.25 8.59
C TYR A 20 -6.27 -2.46 9.34
N ASP A 21 -6.81 -3.08 10.38
CA ASP A 21 -7.51 -2.40 11.47
C ASP A 21 -6.64 -2.51 12.73
N GLY A 22 -5.98 -1.40 13.08
CA GLY A 22 -4.92 -1.40 14.08
C GLY A 22 -3.78 -2.37 13.72
N ARG A 23 -3.67 -3.48 14.47
CA ARG A 23 -2.63 -4.52 14.29
C ARG A 23 -3.08 -5.70 13.43
N TYR A 24 -4.35 -5.77 13.05
CA TYR A 24 -4.94 -6.93 12.38
C TYR A 24 -5.04 -6.69 10.89
N GLU A 25 -4.51 -7.62 10.09
CA GLU A 25 -4.66 -7.56 8.63
C GLU A 25 -6.08 -7.97 8.24
N VAL A 26 -6.77 -7.04 7.59
CA VAL A 26 -8.12 -7.20 7.07
C VAL A 26 -8.03 -7.55 5.59
N LEU A 27 -8.98 -8.33 5.06
CA LEU A 27 -8.93 -8.85 3.70
C LEU A 27 -7.65 -9.66 3.38
N HIS A 28 -6.98 -10.26 4.36
CA HIS A 28 -5.74 -11.04 4.17
C HIS A 28 -5.88 -12.21 3.18
N HIS A 29 -7.10 -12.65 2.91
CA HIS A 29 -7.42 -13.67 1.91
C HIS A 29 -7.45 -13.13 0.47
N ARG A 30 -7.39 -11.80 0.28
CA ARG A 30 -7.38 -11.11 -1.01
C ARG A 30 -6.00 -10.53 -1.27
N GLN A 31 -5.55 -10.70 -2.51
CA GLN A 31 -4.29 -10.14 -2.98
C GLN A 31 -4.56 -8.85 -3.76
N HIS A 32 -4.11 -7.71 -3.23
CA HIS A 32 -4.27 -6.41 -3.87
C HIS A 32 -2.97 -5.94 -4.51
N LEU A 33 -2.73 -6.35 -5.76
CA LEU A 33 -1.55 -5.95 -6.54
C LEU A 33 -1.85 -4.66 -7.31
N VAL A 34 -1.04 -3.62 -7.13
CA VAL A 34 -1.16 -2.35 -7.84
C VAL A 34 0.17 -1.96 -8.49
N THR A 35 0.10 -1.10 -9.51
CA THR A 35 1.29 -0.45 -10.07
C THR A 35 1.28 1.01 -9.66
N LEU A 36 2.26 1.44 -8.88
CA LEU A 36 2.39 2.80 -8.35
C LEU A 36 3.74 3.38 -8.72
N ASP A 37 3.75 4.66 -9.04
CA ASP A 37 4.98 5.46 -9.06
C ASP A 37 5.04 6.22 -7.73
N LEU A 38 5.87 5.75 -6.81
CA LEU A 38 5.95 6.33 -5.46
C LEU A 38 6.63 7.71 -5.46
N ASP A 39 7.33 8.07 -6.53
CA ASP A 39 7.99 9.36 -6.69
C ASP A 39 7.10 10.37 -7.42
N ALA A 40 5.92 9.96 -7.90
CA ALA A 40 5.04 10.82 -8.67
C ALA A 40 4.33 11.87 -7.80
N PRO A 41 4.16 13.11 -8.32
CA PRO A 41 3.36 14.12 -7.65
C PRO A 41 1.90 13.63 -7.54
N GLY A 42 1.35 13.67 -6.32
CA GLY A 42 -0.02 13.24 -6.03
C GLY A 42 -0.17 11.77 -5.64
N ILE A 43 0.93 11.03 -5.43
CA ILE A 43 0.89 9.66 -4.91
C ILE A 43 0.08 9.55 -3.61
N ASP A 44 0.16 10.55 -2.73
CA ASP A 44 -0.62 10.58 -1.50
C ASP A 44 -2.12 10.48 -1.76
N GLY A 45 -2.64 11.20 -2.75
CA GLY A 45 -4.06 11.13 -3.11
C GLY A 45 -4.47 9.77 -3.67
N ILE A 46 -3.58 9.12 -4.44
CA ILE A 46 -3.79 7.78 -4.98
C ILE A 46 -3.83 6.75 -3.83
N LEU A 47 -2.91 6.85 -2.88
CA LEU A 47 -2.86 6.00 -1.70
C LEU A 47 -4.10 6.19 -0.80
N ASP A 48 -4.56 7.43 -0.63
CA ASP A 48 -5.80 7.72 0.12
C ASP A 48 -7.04 7.12 -0.58
N GLN A 49 -7.09 7.20 -1.90
CA GLN A 49 -8.16 6.56 -2.68
C GLN A 49 -8.14 5.04 -2.51
N HIS A 50 -6.97 4.41 -2.56
CA HIS A 50 -6.84 2.98 -2.32
C HIS A 50 -7.24 2.59 -0.90
N LEU A 51 -6.84 3.37 0.11
CA LEU A 51 -7.26 3.15 1.49
C LEU A 51 -8.79 3.20 1.61
N GLN A 52 -9.44 4.23 1.06
CA GLN A 52 -10.90 4.33 1.08
C GLN A 52 -11.60 3.16 0.38
N GLN A 53 -11.08 2.74 -0.78
CA GLN A 53 -11.63 1.61 -1.54
C GLN A 53 -11.52 0.30 -0.76
N LEU A 54 -10.36 0.03 -0.17
CA LEU A 54 -10.12 -1.19 0.60
C LEU A 54 -10.91 -1.18 1.91
N THR A 55 -11.01 -0.04 2.60
CA THR A 55 -11.89 0.11 3.79
C THR A 55 -13.34 -0.21 3.43
N ARG A 56 -13.83 0.30 2.30
CA ARG A 56 -15.20 -0.01 1.83
C ARG A 56 -15.37 -1.49 1.51
N ALA A 57 -14.37 -2.14 0.91
CA ALA A 57 -14.41 -3.57 0.62
C ALA A 57 -14.39 -4.42 1.91
N ALA A 58 -13.60 -4.03 2.91
CA ALA A 58 -13.58 -4.65 4.23
C ALA A 58 -14.94 -4.56 4.93
N LEU A 59 -15.53 -3.35 4.98
CA LEU A 59 -16.86 -3.14 5.55
C LEU A 59 -17.93 -3.95 4.82
N ALA A 60 -17.83 -4.11 3.50
CA ALA A 60 -18.75 -4.96 2.73
C ALA A 60 -18.63 -6.45 3.07
N ASP A 61 -17.45 -6.89 3.50
CA ASP A 61 -17.20 -8.26 3.98
C ASP A 61 -17.54 -8.43 5.48
N ASN A 62 -18.06 -7.40 6.15
CA ASN A 62 -18.33 -7.33 7.60
C ASN A 62 -17.07 -7.39 8.47
N GLU A 63 -15.93 -6.97 7.93
CA GLU A 63 -14.71 -6.81 8.70
C GLU A 63 -14.72 -5.46 9.46
N PRO A 64 -14.17 -5.41 10.69
CA PRO A 64 -14.04 -4.17 11.45
C PRO A 64 -13.00 -3.25 10.80
N MET A 65 -13.24 -1.93 10.91
CA MET A 65 -12.39 -0.90 10.32
C MET A 65 -12.41 0.36 11.21
N ASP A 66 -12.18 0.21 12.50
CA ASP A 66 -12.21 1.33 13.47
C ASP A 66 -10.99 2.25 13.34
N ALA A 67 -9.84 1.68 12.98
CA ALA A 67 -8.56 2.35 12.77
C ALA A 67 -7.91 1.85 11.46
N PRO A 68 -8.47 2.23 10.29
CA PRO A 68 -7.97 1.81 8.98
C PRO A 68 -6.51 2.22 8.79
N ARG A 69 -5.68 1.31 8.26
CA ARG A 69 -4.27 1.57 7.94
C ARG A 69 -3.88 0.81 6.68
N LEU A 70 -3.14 1.46 5.79
CA LEU A 70 -2.65 0.91 4.53
C LEU A 70 -1.14 0.66 4.64
N GLU A 71 -0.72 -0.57 4.39
CA GLU A 71 0.68 -0.90 4.12
C GLU A 71 0.88 -1.14 2.62
N VAL A 72 1.92 -0.51 2.07
CA VAL A 72 2.40 -0.75 0.70
C VAL A 72 3.67 -1.58 0.82
N CYS A 73 3.66 -2.78 0.27
CA CYS A 73 4.80 -3.70 0.32
C CYS A 73 5.39 -3.92 -1.06
N ASP A 74 6.72 -3.86 -1.17
CA ASP A 74 7.44 -4.21 -2.38
C ASP A 74 7.21 -5.68 -2.74
N VAL A 75 6.82 -5.96 -3.99
CA VAL A 75 6.45 -7.32 -4.43
C VAL A 75 7.66 -8.25 -4.50
N ALA A 76 8.84 -7.72 -4.80
CA ALA A 76 10.04 -8.53 -4.99
C ALA A 76 10.66 -8.95 -3.66
N THR A 77 10.63 -8.08 -2.66
CA THR A 77 11.30 -8.26 -1.37
C THR A 77 10.34 -8.54 -0.22
N GLY A 78 9.06 -8.19 -0.36
CA GLY A 78 8.07 -8.23 0.71
C GLY A 78 8.24 -7.13 1.76
N ALA A 79 9.17 -6.20 1.57
CA ALA A 79 9.43 -5.11 2.51
C ALA A 79 8.29 -4.08 2.49
N VAL A 80 7.89 -3.60 3.67
CA VAL A 80 6.97 -2.46 3.78
C VAL A 80 7.74 -1.20 3.37
N VAL A 81 7.25 -0.50 2.35
CA VAL A 81 7.83 0.75 1.85
C VAL A 81 7.04 1.97 2.30
N ILE A 82 5.74 1.81 2.56
CA ILE A 82 4.87 2.85 3.13
C ILE A 82 3.96 2.19 4.16
N ASP A 83 3.83 2.81 5.33
CA ASP A 83 2.85 2.49 6.36
C ASP A 83 2.05 3.76 6.67
N ARG A 84 0.74 3.72 6.39
CA ARG A 84 -0.12 4.90 6.42
C ARG A 84 -1.41 4.65 7.18
N ALA A 85 -1.60 5.35 8.30
CA ALA A 85 -2.88 5.38 8.98
C ALA A 85 -3.92 6.19 8.18
N GLY A 86 -5.17 5.75 8.21
CA GLY A 86 -6.32 6.54 7.78
C GLY A 86 -6.59 7.67 8.75
N MET A 87 -6.88 8.85 8.19
CA MET A 87 -7.34 10.03 8.94
C MET A 87 -8.81 9.93 9.29
#